data_AF-A0A936MMH2-F1
#
_entry.id   AF-A0A936MMH2-F1
#
_cell.length_a   1.000
_cell.length_b   1.000
_cell.length_c   1.000
_cell.angle_alpha   90.00
_cell.angle_beta   90.00
_cell.angle_gamma   90.00
#
_symmetry.space_group_name_H-M   'P 1'
#
loop_
_entity.id
_entity.type
_entity.pdbx_description
1 polymer ?
#
loop_
_entity_poly.entity_id
_entity_poly.type
_entity_poly.pdbx_seq_one_letter_code
_entity_poly.pdbx_strand_id
1 'polypeptide(L)'
;MEDLSTFSFALRHKVGLALLSMMLPLVVAGCYTNVFASKFESCEEVNAELEEELSHLQGCSDDTECGQILEGTSCGCTNELVARKEFDTTRFRALQGRGEELGCAAKTSDCSCPAADGFVCTNGVCGWKYAQ
;
A
#
# COMPACT_ATOMS: atom_id res chain seq x y z
N MET A 1 10.71 -44.95 -8.84
CA MET A 1 11.28 -45.78 -9.93
C MET A 1 10.11 -46.25 -10.76
N GLU A 2 9.74 -45.48 -11.78
CA GLU A 2 8.84 -45.86 -12.88
C GLU A 2 9.36 -45.05 -14.08
N ASP A 3 10.31 -45.58 -14.83
CA ASP A 3 10.21 -46.46 -16.00
C ASP A 3 10.00 -45.71 -17.33
N LEU A 4 10.91 -46.02 -18.24
CA LEU A 4 11.27 -45.32 -19.46
C LEU A 4 10.54 -45.97 -20.63
N SER A 5 9.51 -45.31 -21.18
CA SER A 5 9.00 -45.68 -22.50
C SER A 5 9.70 -44.87 -23.60
N THR A 6 10.75 -45.49 -24.12
CA THR A 6 11.31 -45.34 -25.47
C THR A 6 10.28 -44.92 -26.52
N PHE A 7 10.44 -43.77 -27.15
CA PHE A 7 9.94 -43.54 -28.51
C PHE A 7 10.99 -42.88 -29.39
N SER A 8 11.58 -43.77 -30.19
CA SER A 8 12.23 -43.63 -31.49
C SER A 8 12.53 -42.23 -32.04
N PHE A 9 13.83 -42.02 -32.22
CA PHE A 9 14.46 -41.09 -33.16
C PHE A 9 13.82 -41.15 -34.57
N ALA A 10 13.40 -40.00 -35.08
CA ALA A 10 13.31 -39.74 -36.52
C ALA A 10 13.96 -38.38 -36.81
N LEU A 11 15.11 -38.46 -37.46
CA LEU A 11 16.01 -37.37 -37.83
C LEU A 11 15.52 -36.68 -39.11
N ARG A 12 15.85 -35.38 -39.23
CA ARG A 12 15.87 -34.50 -40.43
C ARG A 12 14.56 -33.79 -40.80
N HIS A 13 14.55 -32.46 -40.68
CA HIS A 13 14.89 -31.56 -41.80
C HIS A 13 15.06 -30.10 -41.31
N LYS A 14 16.05 -29.42 -41.89
CA LYS A 14 16.39 -28.01 -41.73
C LYS A 14 15.24 -27.10 -42.18
N VAL A 15 14.75 -26.20 -41.31
CA VAL A 15 14.31 -24.80 -41.58
C VAL A 15 14.21 -24.17 -40.16
N GLY A 16 15.07 -23.27 -39.70
CA GLY A 16 15.24 -21.91 -40.20
C GLY A 16 14.10 -21.00 -39.72
N LEU A 17 14.11 -20.52 -38.46
CA LEU A 17 13.64 -19.19 -38.03
C LEU A 17 13.61 -19.07 -36.48
N ALA A 18 14.31 -18.07 -35.97
CA ALA A 18 14.01 -17.28 -34.77
C ALA A 18 13.35 -17.99 -33.56
N LEU A 19 14.16 -18.59 -32.67
CA LEU A 19 13.78 -18.75 -31.27
C LEU A 19 14.35 -17.57 -30.48
N LEU A 20 13.68 -16.42 -30.62
CA LEU A 20 13.85 -15.29 -29.72
C LEU A 20 13.10 -15.61 -28.43
N SER A 21 13.83 -15.69 -27.32
CA SER A 21 13.39 -15.23 -26.00
C SER A 21 11.97 -15.64 -25.55
N MET A 22 11.82 -16.88 -25.09
CA MET A 22 10.77 -17.23 -24.11
C MET A 22 11.42 -17.49 -22.74
N MET A 23 12.17 -16.52 -22.23
CA MET A 23 12.28 -16.35 -20.79
C MET A 23 11.02 -15.60 -20.36
N LEU A 24 9.92 -16.33 -20.16
CA LEU A 24 8.83 -15.82 -19.33
C LEU A 24 9.39 -15.77 -17.90
N PRO A 25 9.63 -14.60 -17.28
CA PRO A 25 9.64 -14.57 -15.83
C PRO A 25 8.26 -15.03 -15.41
N LEU A 26 8.21 -16.14 -14.67
CA LEU A 26 7.11 -16.43 -13.77
C LEU A 26 6.91 -15.18 -12.91
N VAL A 27 5.98 -14.33 -13.34
CA VAL A 27 5.43 -13.26 -12.51
C VAL A 27 4.79 -14.00 -11.36
N VAL A 28 5.49 -14.03 -10.23
CA VAL A 28 4.95 -14.50 -8.94
C VAL A 28 3.90 -13.47 -8.51
N ALA A 29 2.77 -13.47 -9.20
CA ALA A 29 1.56 -12.79 -8.78
C ALA A 29 0.96 -13.64 -7.67
N GLY A 30 1.34 -13.42 -6.41
CA GLY A 30 0.61 -14.07 -5.32
C GLY A 30 1.17 -14.07 -3.90
N CYS A 31 2.37 -13.60 -3.58
CA CYS A 31 2.93 -13.80 -2.22
C CYS A 31 3.73 -12.63 -1.64
N TYR A 32 3.43 -11.39 -2.01
CA TYR A 32 3.72 -10.27 -1.10
C TYR A 32 2.45 -9.95 -0.31
N THR A 33 1.89 -10.97 0.37
CA THR A 33 1.04 -10.68 1.53
C THR A 33 1.90 -9.81 2.44
N ASN A 34 1.43 -8.60 2.74
CA ASN A 34 2.09 -7.71 3.68
C ASN A 34 2.23 -8.43 5.02
N VAL A 35 3.35 -9.14 5.21
CA VAL A 35 3.67 -9.97 6.39
C VAL A 35 3.51 -9.16 7.68
N PHE A 36 3.68 -7.84 7.57
CA PHE A 36 3.52 -6.89 8.64
C PHE A 36 2.12 -6.90 9.25
N ALA A 37 1.05 -6.92 8.44
CA ALA A 37 -0.30 -6.76 8.96
C ALA A 37 -0.96 -8.09 9.35
N SER A 38 -0.52 -9.23 8.79
CA SER A 38 -1.07 -10.55 9.12
C SER A 38 -0.78 -11.00 10.56
N LYS A 39 0.12 -10.31 11.26
CA LYS A 39 0.48 -10.61 12.66
C LYS A 39 -0.63 -10.21 13.65
N PHE A 40 -1.49 -9.25 13.29
CA PHE A 40 -2.49 -8.71 14.19
C PHE A 40 -3.81 -9.47 14.04
N GLU A 41 -4.32 -10.00 15.15
CA GLU A 41 -5.51 -10.86 15.17
C GLU A 41 -6.74 -10.13 15.72
N SER A 42 -6.52 -9.02 16.42
CA SER A 42 -7.58 -8.22 17.01
C SER A 42 -7.58 -6.78 16.51
N CYS A 43 -8.75 -6.16 16.58
CA CYS A 43 -8.94 -4.76 16.25
C CYS A 43 -8.19 -3.81 17.18
N GLU A 44 -8.00 -4.19 18.43
CA GLU A 44 -7.24 -3.41 19.40
C GLU A 44 -5.78 -3.30 18.97
N GLU A 45 -5.16 -4.43 18.59
CA GLU A 45 -3.78 -4.46 18.10
C GLU A 45 -3.61 -3.67 16.80
N VAL A 46 -4.50 -3.87 15.82
CA VAL A 46 -4.44 -3.15 14.55
C VAL A 46 -4.58 -1.63 14.76
N ASN A 47 -5.52 -1.21 15.61
CA ASN A 47 -5.75 0.21 15.86
C ASN A 47 -4.57 0.87 16.59
N ALA A 48 -3.98 0.19 17.57
CA ALA A 48 -2.79 0.69 18.27
C ALA A 48 -1.62 0.90 17.31
N GLU A 49 -1.37 -0.07 16.44
CA GLU A 49 -0.29 -0.01 15.45
C GLU A 49 -0.57 1.01 14.34
N LEU A 50 -1.83 1.18 13.96
CA LEU A 50 -2.25 2.19 12.99
C LEU A 50 -2.11 3.60 13.57
N GLU A 51 -2.38 3.79 14.86
CA GLU A 51 -2.15 5.06 15.55
C GLU A 51 -0.65 5.39 15.63
N GLU A 52 0.18 4.42 16.00
CA GLU A 52 1.65 4.59 16.03
C GLU A 52 2.19 4.93 14.64
N GLU A 53 1.86 4.13 13.63
CA GLU A 53 2.30 4.36 12.25
C GLU A 53 1.82 5.71 11.71
N LEU A 54 0.58 6.09 12.04
CA LEU A 54 0.05 7.39 11.65
C LEU A 54 0.81 8.54 12.31
N SER A 55 1.20 8.41 13.58
CA SER A 55 2.01 9.41 14.27
C SER A 55 3.36 9.62 13.58
N HIS A 56 3.97 8.55 13.06
CA HIS A 56 5.21 8.62 12.28
C HIS A 56 4.99 9.25 10.91
N LEU A 57 3.92 8.86 10.22
CA LEU A 57 3.55 9.38 8.90
C LEU A 57 3.25 10.87 8.92
N GLN A 58 2.52 11.34 9.94
CA GLN A 58 2.10 12.73 10.03
C GLN A 58 3.12 13.62 10.74
N GLY A 59 4.20 13.06 11.31
CA GLY A 59 5.22 13.82 12.01
C GLY A 59 5.92 14.82 11.10
N CYS A 60 6.03 16.08 11.55
CA CYS A 60 6.69 17.16 10.81
C CYS A 60 7.40 18.16 11.71
N SER A 61 8.38 18.87 11.15
CA SER A 61 9.01 20.03 11.78
C SER A 61 8.53 21.37 11.20
N ASP A 62 8.13 21.38 9.92
CA ASP A 62 7.62 22.56 9.22
C ASP A 62 6.61 22.20 8.10
N ASP A 63 5.89 23.20 7.61
CA ASP A 63 4.82 23.06 6.60
C ASP A 63 5.29 22.44 5.29
N THR A 64 6.57 22.64 4.92
CA THR A 64 7.10 22.20 3.63
C THR A 64 7.28 20.68 3.59
N GLU A 65 7.42 20.05 4.75
CA GLU A 65 7.48 18.60 4.89
C GLU A 65 6.12 17.94 4.63
N CYS A 66 5.01 18.67 4.77
CA CYS A 66 3.67 18.12 4.62
C CYS A 66 3.18 18.17 3.16
N GLY A 67 2.39 17.16 2.77
CA GLY A 67 1.66 17.20 1.50
C GLY A 67 1.40 15.87 0.81
N GLN A 68 1.61 14.75 1.49
CA GLN A 68 1.21 13.44 0.98
C GLN A 68 -0.19 13.10 1.50
N ILE A 69 -1.17 12.99 0.61
CA ILE A 69 -2.55 12.68 1.00
C ILE A 69 -2.68 11.17 1.20
N LEU A 70 -3.22 10.75 2.35
CA LEU A 70 -3.51 9.36 2.66
C LEU A 70 -4.92 9.00 2.18
N GLU A 71 -5.11 8.87 0.86
CA GLU A 71 -6.42 8.60 0.24
C GLU A 71 -7.21 7.47 0.90
N GLY A 72 -8.53 7.58 1.07
CA GLY A 72 -9.34 6.53 1.68
C GLY A 72 -9.32 6.53 3.21
N THR A 73 -8.73 7.55 3.83
CA THR A 73 -8.91 7.87 5.25
C THR A 73 -10.11 8.81 5.49
N SER A 74 -10.81 9.18 4.43
CA SER A 74 -12.02 9.99 4.46
C SER A 74 -12.84 9.79 3.18
N CYS A 75 -13.70 10.76 2.85
CA CYS A 75 -14.59 10.74 1.70
C CYS A 75 -13.94 11.31 0.42
N GLY A 76 -12.59 11.32 0.32
CA GLY A 76 -11.88 11.78 -0.88
C GLY A 76 -11.80 13.30 -1.05
N CYS A 77 -11.70 14.06 0.05
CA CYS A 77 -11.59 15.52 -0.01
C CYS A 77 -10.57 16.08 1.00
N THR A 78 -10.63 17.38 1.27
CA THR A 78 -9.80 18.14 2.24
C THR A 78 -10.01 17.73 3.70
N ASN A 79 -10.48 16.50 3.93
CA ASN A 79 -10.62 15.86 5.23
C ASN A 79 -9.88 14.51 5.27
N GLU A 80 -9.21 14.13 4.18
CA GLU A 80 -8.23 13.06 4.15
C GLU A 80 -7.05 13.39 5.06
N LEU A 81 -6.45 12.39 5.69
CA LEU A 81 -5.26 12.59 6.49
C LEU A 81 -4.09 13.01 5.60
N VAL A 82 -3.27 13.92 6.11
CA VAL A 82 -2.08 14.42 5.44
C VAL A 82 -0.87 13.87 6.17
N ALA A 83 0.00 13.20 5.42
CA ALA A 83 1.29 12.73 5.87
C ALA A 83 2.41 13.66 5.38
N ARG A 84 3.58 13.46 5.98
CA ARG A 84 4.86 13.95 5.49
C ARG A 84 5.10 13.43 4.08
N LYS A 85 5.66 14.27 3.23
CA LYS A 85 6.11 13.92 1.89
C LYS A 85 7.14 12.79 1.95
N GLU A 86 7.09 11.95 0.92
CA GLU A 86 8.06 10.88 0.67
C GLU A 86 8.11 9.80 1.77
N PHE A 87 7.14 9.78 2.69
CA PHE A 87 7.04 8.72 3.68
C PHE A 87 6.38 7.48 3.08
N ASP A 88 6.95 6.30 3.34
CA ASP A 88 6.40 5.04 2.87
C ASP A 88 5.07 4.74 3.58
N THR A 89 3.99 4.63 2.80
CA THR A 89 2.64 4.33 3.32
C THR A 89 2.31 2.84 3.27
N THR A 90 3.22 1.99 2.81
CA THR A 90 2.96 0.56 2.61
C THR A 90 2.47 -0.13 3.88
N ARG A 91 3.12 0.12 5.02
CA ARG A 91 2.71 -0.45 6.32
C ARG A 91 1.34 0.05 6.74
N PHE A 92 1.10 1.36 6.64
CA PHE A 92 -0.21 1.95 6.93
C PHE A 92 -1.34 1.36 6.10
N ARG A 93 -1.14 1.20 4.78
CA ARG A 93 -2.12 0.55 3.90
C ARG A 93 -2.36 -0.91 4.25
N ALA A 94 -1.31 -1.64 4.63
CA ALA A 94 -1.46 -3.02 5.08
C ALA A 94 -2.29 -3.11 6.38
N LEU A 95 -2.05 -2.21 7.34
CA LEU A 95 -2.81 -2.14 8.58
C LEU A 95 -4.28 -1.76 8.33
N GLN A 96 -4.55 -0.81 7.42
CA GLN A 96 -5.91 -0.48 6.99
C GLN A 96 -6.63 -1.69 6.41
N GLY A 97 -6.02 -2.36 5.43
CA GLY A 97 -6.61 -3.56 4.82
C GLY A 97 -6.88 -4.66 5.84
N ARG A 98 -5.98 -4.85 6.81
CA ARG A 98 -6.20 -5.79 7.91
C ARG A 98 -7.36 -5.38 8.81
N GLY A 99 -7.47 -4.09 9.15
CA GLY A 99 -8.60 -3.57 9.90
C GLY A 99 -9.92 -3.78 9.16
N GLU A 100 -9.94 -3.62 7.84
CA GLU A 100 -11.12 -3.87 6.99
C GLU A 100 -11.51 -5.36 7.02
N GLU A 101 -10.55 -6.27 6.89
CA GLU A 101 -10.76 -7.72 7.01
C GLU A 101 -11.35 -8.11 8.37
N LEU A 102 -10.92 -7.44 9.45
CA LEU A 102 -11.40 -7.67 10.81
C LEU A 102 -12.69 -6.88 11.15
N GLY A 103 -13.18 -6.02 10.24
CA GLY A 103 -14.39 -5.23 10.43
C GLY A 103 -14.25 -4.05 11.39
N CYS A 104 -13.04 -3.52 11.56
CA CYS A 104 -12.72 -2.44 12.52
C CYS A 104 -11.83 -1.33 11.99
N ALA A 105 -11.49 -1.36 10.70
CA ALA A 105 -10.93 -0.17 10.06
C ALA A 105 -11.99 0.94 10.08
N ALA A 106 -11.72 1.97 10.87
CA ALA A 106 -12.41 3.23 10.76
C ALA A 106 -11.48 4.37 11.18
N LYS A 107 -11.05 5.13 10.19
CA LYS A 107 -11.03 6.58 10.32
C LYS A 107 -11.78 7.08 9.10
N THR A 108 -13.07 7.36 9.29
CA THR A 108 -13.85 8.14 8.34
C THR A 108 -14.24 9.40 9.10
N SER A 109 -13.64 10.52 8.71
CA SER A 109 -14.14 11.82 9.16
C SER A 109 -15.56 12.04 8.59
N ASP A 110 -16.27 13.01 9.15
CA ASP A 110 -17.44 13.55 8.48
C ASP A 110 -17.03 14.03 7.08
N CYS A 111 -17.85 13.77 6.05
CA CYS A 111 -17.56 14.19 4.67
C CYS A 111 -17.67 15.73 4.47
N SER A 112 -17.40 16.50 5.51
CA SER A 112 -17.25 17.95 5.47
C SER A 112 -15.98 18.27 4.69
N CYS A 113 -16.11 18.89 3.52
CA CYS A 113 -15.00 19.17 2.62
C CYS A 113 -14.76 20.68 2.51
N PRO A 114 -14.32 21.36 3.58
CA PRO A 114 -14.04 22.79 3.54
C PRO A 114 -12.89 23.09 2.58
N ALA A 115 -12.88 24.27 1.97
CA ALA A 115 -11.78 24.65 1.10
C ALA A 115 -10.46 24.69 1.89
N ALA A 116 -9.38 24.19 1.28
CA ALA A 116 -8.04 24.25 1.84
C ALA A 116 -7.09 25.02 0.91
N ASP A 117 -6.20 25.78 1.52
CA ASP A 117 -5.12 26.57 0.93
C ASP A 117 -3.76 25.89 1.20
N GLY A 118 -3.70 24.59 0.90
CA GLY A 118 -2.49 23.77 1.02
C GLY A 118 -2.37 22.99 2.33
N PHE A 119 -1.12 22.77 2.77
CA PHE A 119 -0.77 21.92 3.91
C PHE A 119 -0.06 22.74 4.99
N VAL A 120 -0.18 22.31 6.24
CA VAL A 120 0.44 22.96 7.40
C VAL A 120 0.93 21.91 8.39
N CYS A 121 2.04 22.20 9.06
CA CYS A 121 2.54 21.45 10.19
C CYS A 121 2.09 22.14 11.48
N THR A 122 1.10 21.56 12.18
CA THR A 122 0.58 22.13 13.43
C THR A 122 0.89 21.19 14.58
N ASN A 123 1.61 21.67 15.60
CA ASN A 123 2.04 20.88 16.76
C ASN A 123 2.81 19.60 16.36
N GLY A 124 3.60 19.67 15.29
CA GLY A 124 4.37 18.55 14.77
C GLY A 124 3.55 17.51 14.00
N VAL A 125 2.30 17.83 13.63
CA VAL A 125 1.40 16.97 12.86
C VAL A 125 1.01 17.65 11.55
N CYS A 126 1.18 16.94 10.44
CA CYS A 126 0.75 17.36 9.12
C CYS A 126 -0.78 17.36 9.00
N GLY A 127 -1.31 18.46 8.47
CA GLY A 127 -2.73 18.62 8.21
C GLY A 127 -3.02 19.56 7.05
N TRP A 128 -4.30 19.75 6.78
CA TRP A 128 -4.79 20.74 5.82
C TRP A 128 -4.72 22.14 6.41
N LYS A 129 -4.27 23.09 5.60
CA LYS A 129 -4.40 24.50 5.89
C LYS A 129 -5.75 24.97 5.36
N TYR A 130 -6.78 25.04 6.18
CA TYR A 130 -8.10 25.45 5.71
C TYR A 130 -8.14 26.94 5.31
N ALA A 131 -8.79 27.22 4.19
CA ALA A 131 -9.08 28.59 3.76
C ALA A 131 -10.19 29.13 4.67
N GLN A 132 -9.84 30.09 5.53
CA GLN A 132 -10.78 30.84 6.36
C GLN A 132 -11.40 32.00 5.57
#